data_AF-A0A0V0GV56-F1
#
_entry.id   AF-A0A0V0GV56-F1
#
_cell.length_a   1.000
_cell.length_b   1.000
_cell.length_c   1.000
_cell.angle_alpha   90.00
_cell.angle_beta   90.00
_cell.angle_gamma   90.00
#
_symmetry.space_group_name_H-M   'P 1'
#
loop_
_entity.id
_entity.type
_entity.pdbx_description
1 polymer ?
#
loop_
_entity_poly.entity_id
_entity_poly.type
_entity_poly.pdbx_seq_one_letter_code
_entity_poly.pdbx_strand_id
1 'polypeptide(L)' 'MTAPPNMEEGQSSTWPSHFNGQYYGWWKNRMHDYINAEDSELWDIILDGPYIPTKEVKDGELTTNVVKTKKD' A
#
# COMPACT_ATOMS: atom_id res chain seq x y z
N MET A 1 13.52 -20.33 1.76
CA MET A 1 13.56 -19.12 0.91
C MET A 1 14.94 -18.53 1.05
N THR A 2 15.71 -18.46 -0.04
CA THR A 2 17.11 -18.00 -0.01
C THR A 2 17.11 -16.49 -0.22
N ALA A 3 17.63 -15.73 0.75
CA ALA A 3 17.79 -14.29 0.63
C ALA A 3 18.86 -13.97 -0.43
N PRO A 4 18.71 -12.88 -1.22
CA PRO A 4 19.72 -12.48 -2.20
C PRO A 4 21.08 -12.21 -1.54
N PRO A 5 22.20 -12.57 -2.19
CA PRO A 5 23.53 -12.31 -1.66
C PRO A 5 23.83 -10.82 -1.77
N ASN A 6 23.82 -10.15 -0.61
CA ASN A 6 24.26 -8.77 -0.40
C ASN A 6 23.63 -7.71 -1.33
N MET A 7 22.46 -7.21 -0.94
CA MET A 7 21.92 -5.93 -1.44
C MET A 7 22.41 -4.82 -0.51
N GLU A 8 23.46 -4.12 -0.90
CA GLU A 8 23.92 -2.90 -0.22
C GLU A 8 22.81 -1.81 -0.21
N GLU A 9 21.95 -1.83 -1.24
CA GLU A 9 20.71 -1.04 -1.33
C GLU A 9 19.53 -1.78 -0.69
N GLY A 10 18.91 -1.22 0.35
CA GLY A 10 17.72 -1.79 0.98
C GLY A 10 17.91 -2.36 2.39
N GLN A 11 19.12 -2.29 2.95
CA GLN A 11 19.38 -2.51 4.39
C GLN A 11 18.88 -1.35 5.27
N SER A 12 18.65 -0.17 4.69
CA SER A 12 18.11 0.99 5.39
C SER A 12 16.67 0.74 5.83
N SER A 13 16.38 0.99 7.12
CA SER A 13 15.02 0.93 7.68
C SER A 13 14.13 2.05 7.13
N THR A 14 14.73 3.13 6.65
CA THR A 14 14.02 4.36 6.25
C THR A 14 13.80 4.45 4.74
N TRP A 15 14.49 3.61 3.95
CA TRP A 15 14.43 3.65 2.49
C TRP A 15 14.08 2.27 1.92
N PRO A 16 12.93 2.12 1.26
CA PRO A 16 12.55 0.85 0.66
C PRO A 16 13.53 0.49 -0.45
N SER A 17 13.86 -0.80 -0.56
CA SER A 17 14.72 -1.30 -1.63
C SER A 17 14.05 -1.08 -3.00
N HIS A 18 14.78 -0.50 -3.95
CA HIS A 18 14.32 -0.40 -5.33
C HIS A 18 14.09 -1.80 -5.93
N PHE A 19 12.95 -2.00 -6.61
CA PHE A 19 12.62 -3.29 -7.21
C PHE A 19 13.36 -3.49 -8.53
N ASN A 20 14.23 -4.50 -8.58
CA ASN A 20 15.01 -4.83 -9.78
C ASN A 20 14.44 -6.02 -10.58
N GLY A 21 13.25 -6.51 -10.25
CA GLY A 21 12.62 -7.66 -10.90
C GLY A 21 13.04 -9.03 -10.35
N GLN A 22 14.12 -9.11 -9.56
CA GLN A 22 14.57 -10.34 -8.94
C GLN A 22 14.01 -10.48 -7.52
N TYR A 23 13.97 -11.72 -7.00
CA TYR A 23 13.59 -12.02 -5.62
C TYR A 23 12.26 -11.39 -5.16
N TYR A 24 11.25 -11.37 -6.04
CA TYR A 24 9.96 -10.72 -5.78
C TYR A 24 9.35 -11.10 -4.44
N GLY A 25 9.40 -12.37 -4.03
CA GLY A 25 8.86 -12.81 -2.74
C GLY A 25 9.56 -12.15 -1.54
N TRP A 26 10.88 -12.00 -1.60
CA TRP A 26 11.63 -11.30 -0.56
C TRP A 26 11.34 -9.80 -0.57
N TRP A 27 11.33 -9.18 -1.76
CA TRP A 27 11.03 -7.75 -1.92
C TRP A 27 9.62 -7.43 -1.41
N LYS A 28 8.62 -8.25 -1.74
CA LYS A 28 7.23 -8.09 -1.30
C LYS A 28 7.13 -8.10 0.22
N ASN A 29 7.77 -9.04 0.90
CA ASN A 29 7.74 -9.12 2.36
C ASN A 29 8.40 -7.88 2.99
N ARG A 30 9.52 -7.41 2.43
CA ARG A 30 10.21 -6.22 2.96
C ARG A 30 9.43 -4.92 2.75
N MET A 31 8.77 -4.77 1.60
CA MET A 31 7.89 -3.63 1.36
C MET A 31 6.67 -3.65 2.27
N HIS A 32 6.09 -4.82 2.51
CA HIS A 32 4.99 -4.99 3.46
C HIS A 32 5.40 -4.55 4.88
N ASP A 33 6.57 -4.98 5.36
CA ASP A 33 7.06 -4.59 6.68
C ASP A 33 7.37 -3.09 6.76
N TYR A 34 7.94 -2.50 5.70
CA TYR A 34 8.20 -1.06 5.61
C TYR A 34 6.92 -0.23 5.68
N ILE A 35 5.90 -0.56 4.88
CA ILE A 35 4.62 0.14 4.86
C ILE A 35 3.92 0.03 6.21
N ASN A 36 3.90 -1.17 6.81
CA ASN A 36 3.30 -1.37 8.14
C ASN A 36 4.03 -0.63 9.25
N ALA A 37 5.35 -0.45 9.15
CA ALA A 37 6.12 0.32 10.13
C ALA A 37 5.83 1.83 10.04
N GLU A 38 5.48 2.33 8.86
CA GLU A 38 5.06 3.72 8.66
C GLU A 38 3.61 3.92 9.14
N ASP A 39 2.67 3.11 8.61
CA ASP A 39 1.27 3.10 9.00
C ASP A 39 0.60 1.80 8.52
N SER A 40 0.02 1.04 9.44
CA SER A 40 -0.70 -0.20 9.12
C SER A 40 -1.90 0.00 8.19
N GLU A 41 -2.56 1.17 8.25
CA GLU A 41 -3.70 1.46 7.37
C GLU A 41 -3.26 1.73 5.91
N LEU A 42 -2.00 2.09 5.68
CA LEU A 42 -1.49 2.32 4.31
C LEU A 42 -1.47 1.03 3.49
N TRP A 43 -1.19 -0.12 4.11
CA TRP A 43 -1.23 -1.38 3.40
C TRP A 43 -2.62 -1.70 2.89
N ASP A 44 -3.64 -1.51 3.72
CA ASP A 44 -5.04 -1.69 3.36
C ASP A 44 -5.45 -0.72 2.24
N ILE A 45 -5.05 0.56 2.33
CA ILE A 45 -5.32 1.56 1.27
C ILE A 45 -4.64 1.18 -0.05
N ILE A 46 -3.43 0.63 -0.03
CA ILE A 46 -2.73 0.18 -1.24
C ILE A 46 -3.45 -1.02 -1.87
N LEU A 47 -3.98 -1.94 -1.05
CA LEU A 47 -4.72 -3.11 -1.52
C LEU A 47 -6.12 -2.76 -2.06
N ASP A 48 -6.86 -1.95 -1.32
CA ASP A 48 -8.22 -1.52 -1.68
C ASP A 48 -8.22 -0.47 -2.79
N GLY A 49 -7.08 0.20 -2.97
CA GLY A 49 -6.90 1.31 -3.89
C GLY A 49 -7.36 2.65 -3.30
N PRO A 50 -7.05 3.76 -3.98
CA PRO A 50 -7.45 5.07 -3.51
C PRO A 50 -8.97 5.18 -3.46
N TYR A 51 -9.50 5.65 -2.33
CA TYR A 51 -10.92 5.97 -2.23
C TYR A 51 -11.27 7.09 -3.21
N ILE A 52 -12.14 6.80 -4.18
CA ILE A 52 -12.68 7.79 -5.12
C ILE A 52 -14.08 8.17 -4.62
N PRO A 53 -14.27 9.37 -4.01
CA PRO A 53 -15.59 9.82 -3.62
C PRO A 53 -16.47 9.93 -4.87
N THR A 54 -17.46 9.06 -4.98
CA THR A 54 -18.44 9.16 -6.06
C THR A 54 -19.46 10.22 -5.67
N LYS A 55 -19.52 11.29 -6.45
CA LYS A 55 -20.58 12.30 -6.31
C LYS A 55 -21.81 11.74 -7.02
N GLU A 56 -22.85 11.39 -6.26
CA GLU A 56 -24.15 11.11 -6.86
C GLU A 56 -24.96 12.41 -6.89
N VAL A 57 -25.51 12.77 -8.05
CA VAL A 57 -26.44 13.89 -8.17
C VAL A 57 -27.83 13.29 -8.11
N LYS A 58 -28.50 13.42 -6.97
CA LYS A 58 -29.93 13.16 -6.84
C LYS A 58 -30.63 14.51 -6.72
N ASP A 59 -31.60 14.76 -7.59
CA ASP A 59 -32.48 15.93 -7.54
C ASP A 59 -31.77 17.30 -7.56
N GLY A 60 -30.63 17.42 -8.24
CA GLY A 60 -29.89 18.69 -8.36
C GLY A 60 -29.09 19.08 -7.12
N GLU A 61 -29.07 18.26 -6.07
CA GLU A 61 -28.25 18.45 -4.88
C GLU A 61 -27.02 17.52 -4.92
N LEU A 62 -25.84 18.05 -4.57
CA LEU A 62 -24.59 17.29 -4.61
C LEU A 62 -24.49 16.35 -3.39
N THR A 63 -25.08 15.18 -3.56
CA THR A 63 -24.95 13.95 -2.79
C THR A 63 -23.53 13.40 -2.60
N THR A 64 -22.65 13.90 -1.73
CA THR A 64 -21.37 13.17 -1.47
C THR A 64 -21.66 11.92 -0.64
N ASN A 65 -21.89 10.79 -1.28
CA ASN A 65 -22.08 9.53 -0.57
C ASN A 65 -20.70 8.98 -0.21
N VAL A 66 -20.28 9.30 1.01
CA VAL A 66 -19.08 8.74 1.62
C VAL A 66 -19.42 7.31 2.06
N VAL A 67 -19.47 6.37 1.13
CA VAL A 67 -19.62 4.95 1.49
C VAL A 67 -18.26 4.44 1.96
N LYS A 68 -17.94 4.74 3.22
CA LYS A 68 -16.91 4.02 3.97
C LYS A 68 -17.47 2.63 4.27
N THR A 69 -16.99 1.61 3.58
CA THR A 69 -17.07 0.24 4.08
C THR A 69 -15.69 -0.13 4.61
N LYS A 70 -15.41 0.32 5.84
CA LYS A 70 -14.37 -0.31 6.65
C LYS A 70 -14.96 -1.67 7.02
N LYS A 71 -14.45 -2.74 6.41
CA LYS A 71 -14.91 -4.10 6.68
C LYS A 71 -14.20 -4.54 7.96
N ASP A 72 -14.95 -4.54 9.07
CA ASP A 72 -14.57 -5.15 10.36
C ASP A 72 -14.10 -6.61 10.18
#